data_AF-A0A924UVJ2-F1
#
_entry.id   AF-A0A924UVJ2-F1
#
_cell.length_a   1.000
_cell.length_b   1.000
_cell.length_c   1.000
_cell.angle_alpha   90.00
_cell.angle_beta   90.00
_cell.angle_gamma   90.00
#
_symmetry.space_group_name_H-M   'P 1'
#
loop_
_entity.id
_entity.type
_entity.pdbx_description
1 polymer ?
#
loop_
_entity_poly.entity_id
_entity_poly.type
_entity_poly.pdbx_seq_one_letter_code
_entity_poly.pdbx_strand_id
1 'polypeptide(L)'
;MKNYHTSLSQEILLIAKSKEDTGSLRRQLFYIRQSKLEMSLDTDDLKKTFWINIYNAFYLIISIDTSDHLSIFKCKRIKIARSQFSLDDIEHGILRKLKFKLGFGFFTNPFYSNAIKMLSVNKLDYRIHFALRSITLENTLIDYYECEKIEKQL
;
A
#
# COMPACT_ATOMS: atom_id res chain seq x y z
N MET A 1 8.91 19.91 -4.07
CA MET A 1 7.78 20.02 -3.12
C MET A 1 7.39 18.62 -2.70
N LYS A 2 7.14 18.38 -1.41
CA LYS A 2 6.78 17.04 -0.91
C LYS A 2 5.39 16.66 -1.44
N ASN A 3 5.25 15.45 -1.98
CA ASN A 3 3.97 14.98 -2.49
C ASN A 3 2.97 14.80 -1.33
N TYR A 4 1.76 15.35 -1.48
CA TYR A 4 0.75 15.33 -0.42
C TYR A 4 0.30 13.90 -0.07
N HIS A 5 0.05 13.04 -1.07
CA HIS A 5 -0.46 11.70 -0.81
C HIS A 5 0.59 10.80 -0.19
N THR A 6 1.87 10.92 -0.61
CA THR A 6 2.94 10.20 0.08
C THR A 6 3.06 10.66 1.53
N SER A 7 2.95 11.97 1.81
CA SER A 7 2.99 12.49 3.18
C SER A 7 1.82 11.96 4.02
N LEU A 8 0.61 11.94 3.46
CA LEU A 8 -0.56 11.35 4.11
C LEU A 8 -0.37 9.86 4.42
N SER A 9 0.24 9.09 3.49
CA SER A 9 0.52 7.68 3.74
C SER A 9 1.53 7.45 4.88
N GLN A 10 2.53 8.33 5.00
CA GLN A 10 3.53 8.28 6.06
C GLN A 10 2.88 8.54 7.43
N GLU A 11 2.05 9.58 7.50
CA GLU A 11 1.32 9.95 8.72
C GLU A 11 0.41 8.82 9.20
N ILE A 12 -0.32 8.19 8.28
CA ILE A 12 -1.19 7.04 8.61
C ILE A 12 -0.38 5.87 9.18
N LEU A 13 0.79 5.57 8.60
CA LEU A 13 1.65 4.50 9.10
C LEU A 13 2.21 4.81 10.49
N LEU A 14 2.65 6.05 10.72
CA LEU A 14 3.15 6.49 12.02
C LEU A 14 2.08 6.35 13.11
N ILE A 15 0.87 6.87 12.88
CA ILE A 15 -0.23 6.78 13.84
C ILE A 15 -0.66 5.32 14.06
N ALA A 16 -0.70 4.51 12.99
CA ALA A 16 -1.03 3.09 13.09
C ALA A 16 0.00 2.31 13.93
N LYS A 17 1.29 2.64 13.84
CA LYS A 17 2.35 2.05 14.68
C LYS A 17 2.19 2.41 16.16
N SER A 18 1.78 3.63 16.45
CA SER A 18 1.42 4.07 17.80
C SER A 18 0.11 3.47 18.33
N LYS A 19 -0.60 2.68 17.50
CA LYS A 19 -1.93 2.11 17.80
C LYS A 19 -2.98 3.18 18.13
N GLU A 20 -2.82 4.37 17.57
CA GLU A 20 -3.75 5.50 17.73
C GLU A 20 -4.83 5.51 16.63
N ASP A 21 -5.87 6.34 16.81
CA ASP A 21 -6.98 6.41 15.84
C ASP A 21 -6.54 7.04 14.52
N THR A 22 -6.76 6.31 13.42
CA THR A 22 -6.50 6.76 12.04
C THR A 22 -7.77 7.16 11.30
N GLY A 23 -8.93 7.22 11.98
CA GLY A 23 -10.23 7.43 11.37
C GLY A 23 -10.35 8.69 10.51
N SER A 24 -9.79 9.81 10.97
CA SER A 24 -9.79 11.09 10.23
C SER A 24 -8.97 11.00 8.94
N LEU A 25 -7.75 10.44 9.00
CA LEU A 25 -6.87 10.29 7.85
C LEU A 25 -7.42 9.28 6.82
N ARG A 26 -8.02 8.19 7.30
CA ARG A 26 -8.73 7.23 6.43
C ARG A 26 -9.93 7.86 5.73
N ARG A 27 -10.62 8.81 6.37
CA ARG A 27 -11.67 9.60 5.72
C ARG A 27 -11.09 10.48 4.61
N GLN A 28 -9.92 11.09 4.83
CA GLN A 28 -9.23 11.82 3.77
C GLN A 28 -8.91 10.91 2.59
N LEU A 29 -8.33 9.72 2.83
CA LEU A 29 -8.07 8.72 1.78
C LEU A 29 -9.31 8.39 0.94
N PHE A 30 -10.46 8.17 1.60
CA PHE A 30 -11.70 7.84 0.91
C PHE A 30 -12.19 8.94 -0.03
N TYR A 31 -12.04 10.21 0.36
CA TYR A 31 -12.53 11.36 -0.39
C TYR A 31 -11.53 11.94 -1.41
N ILE A 32 -10.33 11.36 -1.53
CA ILE A 32 -9.42 11.70 -2.64
C ILE A 32 -10.14 11.49 -3.97
N ARG A 33 -10.01 12.46 -4.88
CA ARG A 33 -10.47 12.26 -6.26
C ARG A 33 -9.51 11.31 -6.96
N GLN A 34 -10.03 10.26 -7.59
CA GLN A 34 -9.21 9.26 -8.28
C GLN A 34 -8.23 9.89 -9.28
N SER A 35 -8.70 10.80 -10.13
CA SER A 35 -7.84 11.51 -11.08
C SER A 35 -6.70 12.29 -10.41
N LYS A 36 -6.96 12.90 -9.24
CA LYS A 36 -5.94 13.61 -8.48
C LYS A 36 -4.90 12.66 -7.88
N LEU A 37 -5.32 11.48 -7.44
CA LEU A 37 -4.42 10.44 -6.96
C LEU A 37 -3.49 9.98 -8.08
N GLU A 38 -4.06 9.63 -9.24
CA GLU A 38 -3.34 9.16 -10.42
C GLU A 38 -2.33 10.20 -10.92
N MET A 39 -2.76 11.47 -11.08
CA MET A 39 -1.88 12.55 -11.50
C MET A 39 -0.75 12.83 -10.51
N SER A 40 -0.98 12.61 -9.22
CA SER A 40 0.02 12.87 -8.19
C SER A 40 1.00 11.72 -7.97
N LEU A 41 0.64 10.50 -8.33
CA LEU A 41 1.49 9.32 -8.21
C LEU A 41 1.98 8.93 -9.61
N ASP A 42 2.66 9.87 -10.26
CA ASP A 42 3.09 9.80 -11.65
C ASP A 42 4.39 9.00 -11.85
N THR A 43 5.22 8.85 -10.81
CA THR A 43 6.44 8.03 -10.82
C THR A 43 6.28 6.74 -10.03
N ASP A 44 7.09 5.72 -10.38
CA ASP A 44 7.11 4.47 -9.63
C ASP A 44 7.56 4.68 -8.19
N ASP A 45 8.48 5.60 -7.93
CA ASP A 45 8.96 5.89 -6.57
C ASP A 45 7.84 6.46 -5.69
N LEU A 46 7.02 7.37 -6.24
CA LEU A 46 5.85 7.91 -5.55
C LEU A 46 4.80 6.81 -5.31
N LYS A 47 4.54 5.96 -6.31
CA LYS A 47 3.63 4.81 -6.18
C LYS A 47 4.13 3.84 -5.10
N LYS A 48 5.38 3.39 -5.18
CA LYS A 48 6.01 2.51 -4.19
C LYS A 48 5.89 3.10 -2.79
N THR A 49 6.30 4.35 -2.60
CA THR A 49 6.24 5.06 -1.32
C THR A 49 4.82 5.06 -0.74
N PHE A 50 3.86 5.52 -1.54
CA PHE A 50 2.46 5.59 -1.11
C PHE A 50 1.92 4.21 -0.74
N TRP A 51 2.05 3.24 -1.64
CA TRP A 51 1.42 1.93 -1.48
C TRP A 51 2.08 1.05 -0.43
N ILE A 52 3.40 1.12 -0.25
CA ILE A 52 4.10 0.40 0.82
C ILE A 52 3.66 0.93 2.19
N ASN A 53 3.61 2.26 2.36
CA ASN A 53 3.15 2.86 3.60
C ASN A 53 1.68 2.49 3.90
N ILE A 54 0.81 2.59 2.90
CA ILE A 54 -0.60 2.18 3.03
C ILE A 54 -0.72 0.70 3.39
N TYR A 55 0.00 -0.19 2.70
CA TYR A 55 -0.03 -1.62 2.97
C TYR A 55 0.35 -1.89 4.44
N ASN A 56 1.49 -1.37 4.87
CA ASN A 56 1.99 -1.59 6.22
C ASN A 56 1.05 -1.02 7.28
N ALA A 57 0.50 0.17 7.06
CA ALA A 57 -0.42 0.79 8.01
C ALA A 57 -1.73 -0.01 8.14
N PHE A 58 -2.32 -0.41 7.01
CA PHE A 58 -3.57 -1.18 7.04
C PHE A 58 -3.37 -2.61 7.53
N TYR A 59 -2.19 -3.21 7.33
CA TYR A 59 -1.86 -4.47 7.98
C TYR A 59 -1.95 -4.32 9.51
N LEU A 60 -1.31 -3.30 10.10
CA LEU A 60 -1.37 -3.04 11.55
C LEU A 60 -2.81 -2.76 12.01
N ILE A 61 -3.55 -1.90 11.30
CA ILE A 61 -4.93 -1.54 11.64
C ILE A 61 -5.86 -2.76 11.62
N ILE A 62 -5.75 -3.61 10.59
CA ILE A 62 -6.65 -4.78 10.43
C ILE A 62 -6.26 -5.89 11.42
N SER A 63 -4.96 -6.04 11.73
CA SER A 63 -4.46 -7.07 12.64
C SER A 63 -4.93 -6.88 14.09
N ILE A 64 -5.43 -5.69 14.46
CA ILE A 64 -6.04 -5.45 15.78
C ILE A 64 -7.36 -6.21 15.92
N ASP A 65 -8.12 -6.36 14.82
CA ASP A 65 -9.49 -6.87 14.86
C ASP A 65 -9.59 -8.40 14.74
N THR A 66 -8.52 -9.09 14.33
CA THR A 66 -8.56 -10.55 14.09
C THR A 66 -7.19 -11.21 14.16
N SER A 67 -7.15 -12.43 14.71
CA SER A 67 -5.96 -13.30 14.74
C SER A 67 -5.86 -14.22 13.51
N ASP A 68 -6.87 -14.24 12.63
CA ASP A 68 -6.80 -15.02 11.39
C ASP A 68 -5.92 -14.31 10.36
N HIS A 69 -4.64 -14.64 10.38
CA HIS A 69 -3.62 -14.07 9.51
C HIS A 69 -3.97 -14.15 8.02
N LEU A 70 -4.69 -15.19 7.57
CA LEU A 70 -4.95 -15.36 6.13
C LEU A 70 -6.05 -14.44 5.62
N SER A 71 -7.09 -14.18 6.44
CA SER A 71 -8.19 -13.31 6.03
C SER A 71 -7.79 -11.83 6.02
N ILE A 72 -6.83 -11.42 6.85
CA ILE A 72 -6.27 -10.06 6.88
C ILE A 72 -5.86 -9.63 5.46
N PHE A 73 -5.18 -10.51 4.71
CA PHE A 73 -4.68 -10.16 3.38
C PHE A 73 -5.76 -10.04 2.31
N LYS A 74 -6.85 -10.81 2.42
CA LYS A 74 -7.90 -10.90 1.39
C LYS A 74 -9.06 -9.93 1.61
N CYS A 75 -9.23 -9.41 2.83
CA CYS A 75 -10.39 -8.58 3.16
C CYS A 75 -10.32 -7.19 2.47
N LYS A 76 -11.42 -6.77 1.83
CA LYS A 76 -11.50 -5.46 1.13
C LYS A 76 -11.83 -4.30 2.08
N ARG A 77 -10.96 -4.07 3.07
CA ARG A 77 -11.17 -3.06 4.13
C ARG A 77 -10.47 -1.72 3.86
N ILE A 78 -9.62 -1.64 2.83
CA ILE A 78 -8.84 -0.43 2.51
C ILE A 78 -9.65 0.42 1.53
N LYS A 79 -10.10 1.60 1.96
CA LYS A 79 -10.95 2.49 1.15
C LYS A 79 -10.16 3.72 0.72
N ILE A 80 -9.86 3.82 -0.58
CA ILE A 80 -9.07 4.93 -1.16
C ILE A 80 -9.77 5.41 -2.42
N ALA A 81 -9.97 6.72 -2.55
CA ALA A 81 -10.63 7.34 -3.69
C ALA A 81 -11.95 6.65 -4.10
N ARG A 82 -12.81 6.39 -3.10
CA ARG A 82 -14.08 5.64 -3.22
C ARG A 82 -13.99 4.20 -3.70
N SER A 83 -12.80 3.68 -3.97
CA SER A 83 -12.54 2.29 -4.31
C SER A 83 -12.16 1.47 -3.08
N GLN A 84 -12.39 0.17 -3.13
CA GLN A 84 -12.03 -0.77 -2.06
C GLN A 84 -10.92 -1.71 -2.52
N PHE A 85 -9.91 -1.87 -1.68
CA PHE A 85 -8.74 -2.71 -1.90
C PHE A 85 -8.56 -3.66 -0.71
N SER A 86 -7.99 -4.82 -1.01
CA SER A 86 -7.37 -5.71 -0.04
C SER A 86 -5.85 -5.50 0.00
N LEU A 87 -5.16 -6.06 0.99
CA LEU A 87 -3.70 -6.05 1.01
C LEU A 87 -3.15 -6.86 -0.17
N ASP A 88 -3.80 -7.97 -0.56
CA ASP A 88 -3.47 -8.74 -1.76
C ASP A 88 -3.61 -7.91 -3.05
N ASP A 89 -4.62 -7.04 -3.14
CA ASP A 89 -4.78 -6.13 -4.28
C ASP A 89 -3.62 -5.14 -4.37
N ILE A 90 -3.14 -4.64 -3.22
CA ILE A 90 -2.00 -3.70 -3.16
C ILE A 90 -0.69 -4.43 -3.47
N GLU A 91 -0.39 -5.53 -2.79
CA GLU A 91 0.86 -6.28 -3.02
C GLU A 91 0.91 -6.81 -4.44
N HIS A 92 -0.08 -7.60 -4.85
CA HIS A 92 -0.01 -8.37 -6.09
C HIS A 92 -0.50 -7.57 -7.30
N GLY A 93 -1.56 -6.79 -7.12
CA GLY A 93 -2.14 -5.97 -8.19
C GLY A 93 -1.31 -4.73 -8.48
N ILE A 94 -0.99 -3.95 -7.45
CA ILE A 94 -0.39 -2.62 -7.63
C ILE A 94 1.14 -2.69 -7.62
N LEU A 95 1.74 -3.18 -6.54
CA LEU A 95 3.19 -3.12 -6.31
C LEU A 95 3.95 -4.18 -7.12
N ARG A 96 3.38 -5.37 -7.28
CA ARG A 96 3.97 -6.44 -8.09
C ARG A 96 3.48 -6.44 -9.53
N LYS A 97 2.85 -5.36 -10.01
CA LYS A 97 2.43 -5.18 -11.42
C LYS A 97 1.51 -6.30 -11.92
N LEU A 98 0.33 -6.40 -11.30
CA LEU A 98 -0.78 -7.27 -11.71
C LEU A 98 -0.45 -8.78 -11.67
N LYS A 99 0.49 -9.20 -10.82
CA LYS A 99 0.90 -10.61 -10.74
C LYS A 99 -0.10 -11.44 -9.94
N PHE A 100 -0.22 -12.72 -10.25
CA PHE A 100 -1.07 -13.66 -9.54
C PHE A 100 -0.38 -14.15 -8.25
N LYS A 101 -1.10 -14.14 -7.13
CA LYS A 101 -0.66 -14.76 -5.87
C LYS A 101 -0.43 -16.27 -6.02
N LEU A 102 -1.40 -16.97 -6.63
CA LEU A 102 -1.36 -18.42 -6.87
C LEU A 102 -0.45 -18.85 -8.02
N GLY A 103 0.08 -17.89 -8.78
CA GLY A 103 1.00 -18.16 -9.88
C GLY A 103 2.47 -18.00 -9.50
N PHE A 104 2.81 -17.93 -8.21
CA PHE A 104 4.16 -17.61 -7.70
C PHE A 104 4.78 -16.33 -8.31
N GLY A 105 3.96 -15.41 -8.83
CA GLY A 105 4.45 -14.22 -9.56
C GLY A 105 4.79 -14.43 -11.04
N PHE A 106 4.55 -15.61 -11.62
CA PHE A 106 4.78 -15.86 -13.05
C PHE A 106 3.65 -15.31 -13.92
N PHE A 107 2.39 -15.51 -13.52
CA PHE A 107 1.22 -15.12 -14.31
C PHE A 107 0.69 -13.73 -13.97
N THR A 108 0.23 -12.98 -14.97
CA THR A 108 -0.50 -11.72 -14.78
C THR A 108 -2.00 -11.99 -14.69
N ASN A 109 -2.70 -11.30 -13.79
CA ASN A 109 -4.15 -11.39 -13.67
C ASN A 109 -4.81 -10.31 -14.53
N PRO A 110 -5.47 -10.64 -15.66
CA PRO A 110 -6.14 -9.65 -16.50
C PRO A 110 -7.40 -9.07 -15.85
N PHE A 111 -7.95 -9.74 -14.82
CA PHE A 111 -9.22 -9.41 -14.17
C PHE A 111 -9.11 -8.33 -13.08
N TYR A 112 -7.94 -7.73 -12.86
CA TYR A 112 -7.83 -6.57 -11.99
C TYR A 112 -8.63 -5.38 -12.55
N SER A 113 -9.24 -4.60 -11.65
CA SER A 113 -10.02 -3.43 -12.01
C SER A 113 -9.17 -2.35 -12.69
N ASN A 114 -9.80 -1.48 -13.48
CA ASN A 114 -9.10 -0.37 -14.13
C ASN A 114 -8.39 0.55 -13.12
N ALA A 115 -8.98 0.75 -11.93
CA ALA A 115 -8.34 1.51 -10.85
C ALA A 115 -7.00 0.90 -10.42
N ILE A 116 -6.94 -0.42 -10.22
CA ILE A 116 -5.69 -1.11 -9.87
C ILE A 116 -4.67 -0.99 -11.01
N LYS A 117 -5.11 -1.17 -12.26
CA LYS A 117 -4.23 -1.04 -13.44
C LYS A 117 -3.60 0.35 -13.54
N MET A 118 -4.40 1.41 -13.37
CA MET A 118 -3.92 2.79 -13.45
C MET A 118 -2.98 3.18 -12.30
N LEU A 119 -3.24 2.65 -11.10
CA LEU A 119 -2.45 2.95 -9.91
C LEU A 119 -1.20 2.05 -9.76
N SER A 120 -1.08 0.99 -10.57
CA SER A 120 0.04 0.04 -10.53
C SER A 120 1.36 0.66 -10.96
N VAL A 121 2.47 0.09 -10.44
CA VAL A 121 3.82 0.48 -10.85
C VAL A 121 4.10 0.10 -12.31
N ASN A 122 4.90 0.91 -12.98
CA ASN A 122 5.31 0.66 -14.36
C ASN A 122 6.37 -0.45 -14.44
N LYS A 123 7.30 -0.49 -13.47
CA LYS A 123 8.37 -1.50 -13.36
C LYS A 123 8.23 -2.29 -12.07
N LEU A 124 8.35 -3.61 -12.18
CA LEU A 124 8.36 -4.52 -11.04
C LEU A 124 9.67 -4.36 -10.27
N ASP A 125 9.58 -4.18 -8.95
CA ASP A 125 10.72 -4.19 -8.04
C ASP A 125 10.59 -5.36 -7.07
N TYR A 126 11.50 -6.32 -7.17
CA TYR A 126 11.45 -7.55 -6.39
C TYR A 126 11.76 -7.34 -4.90
N ARG A 127 12.43 -6.24 -4.54
CA ARG A 127 12.81 -5.92 -3.16
C ARG A 127 11.59 -5.61 -2.29
N ILE A 128 10.49 -5.16 -2.91
CA ILE A 128 9.23 -4.85 -2.23
C ILE A 128 8.72 -6.04 -1.42
N HIS A 129 8.94 -7.28 -1.86
CA HIS A 129 8.52 -8.45 -1.09
C HIS A 129 9.12 -8.49 0.32
N PHE A 130 10.39 -8.10 0.46
CA PHE A 130 11.07 -8.01 1.76
C PHE A 130 10.57 -6.81 2.56
N ALA A 131 10.32 -5.68 1.89
CA ALA A 131 9.81 -4.46 2.50
C ALA A 131 8.41 -4.59 3.12
N LEU A 132 7.53 -5.40 2.51
CA LEU A 132 6.19 -5.68 3.05
C LEU A 132 6.23 -6.74 4.15
N ARG A 133 7.18 -7.69 4.09
CA ARG A 133 7.35 -8.72 5.12
C ARG A 133 7.96 -8.16 6.39
N SER A 134 8.82 -7.15 6.29
CA SER A 134 9.54 -6.57 7.44
C SER A 134 8.61 -6.01 8.50
N ILE A 135 7.46 -5.42 8.16
CA ILE A 135 6.48 -4.90 9.13
C ILE A 135 5.88 -5.98 10.06
N THR A 136 5.89 -7.23 9.62
CA THR A 136 5.37 -8.36 10.40
C THR A 136 6.41 -8.94 11.35
N LEU A 137 7.68 -8.56 11.18
CA LEU A 137 8.78 -8.90 12.09
C LEU A 137 8.88 -7.78 13.12
N GLU A 138 8.93 -8.11 14.41
CA GLU A 138 8.85 -7.18 15.56
C GLU A 138 9.89 -6.05 15.62
N ASN A 139 10.78 -5.92 14.63
CA ASN A 139 11.94 -5.04 14.66
C ASN A 139 12.11 -4.25 13.35
N THR A 140 11.11 -3.48 12.94
CA THR A 140 11.29 -2.55 11.80
C THR A 140 12.07 -1.32 12.21
N LEU A 141 13.30 -1.20 11.70
CA LEU A 141 14.13 0.02 11.77
C LEU A 141 13.55 1.21 10.96
N ILE A 142 12.58 0.94 10.08
CA ILE A 142 11.99 1.94 9.19
C ILE A 142 10.65 2.37 9.77
N ASP A 143 10.55 3.63 10.21
CA ASP A 143 9.31 4.24 10.68
C ASP A 143 8.29 4.36 9.55
N TYR A 144 8.72 4.92 8.41
CA TYR A 144 7.96 5.04 7.18
C TYR A 144 8.88 5.12 5.96
N TYR A 145 8.31 4.87 4.79
CA TYR A 145 9.01 4.98 3.52
C TYR A 145 8.89 6.40 2.96
N GLU A 146 9.99 6.92 2.41
CA GLU A 146 10.12 8.26 1.83
C GLU A 146 10.49 8.16 0.35
N CYS A 147 9.85 8.96 -0.50
CA CYS A 147 10.10 8.93 -1.93
C CYS A 147 11.57 9.19 -2.28
N GLU A 148 12.23 10.10 -1.58
CA GLU A 148 13.62 10.47 -1.84
C GLU A 148 14.62 9.39 -1.38
N LYS A 149 14.18 8.46 -0.53
CA LYS A 149 15.02 7.39 0.05
C LYS A 149 14.52 5.99 -0.34
N ILE A 150 13.45 5.88 -1.12
CA ILE A 150 12.75 4.63 -1.38
C ILE A 150 13.69 3.56 -1.93
N GLU A 151 14.59 3.94 -2.83
CA GLU A 151 15.57 3.05 -3.44
C GLU A 151 16.64 2.53 -2.46
N LYS A 152 16.90 3.25 -1.36
CA LYS A 152 17.78 2.82 -0.27
C LYS A 152 17.03 2.03 0.81
N GLN A 153 15.73 2.29 0.95
CA GLN A 153 14.85 1.63 1.94
C GLN A 153 14.31 0.28 1.45
N LEU A 154 14.39 0.01 0.14
CA LEU A 154 14.06 -1.26 -0.52
C LEU A 154 15.32 -2.09 -0.79
#